data_AF-A0A842U827-F1
#
_entry.id   AF-A0A842U827-F1
#
_cell.length_a   1.000
_cell.length_b   1.000
_cell.length_c   1.000
_cell.angle_alpha   90.00
_cell.angle_beta   90.00
_cell.angle_gamma   90.00
#
_symmetry.space_group_name_H-M   'P 1'
#
loop_
_entity.id
_entity.type
_entity.pdbx_description
1 polymer ?
#
loop_
_entity_poly.entity_id
_entity_poly.type
_entity_poly.pdbx_seq_one_letter_code
_entity_poly.pdbx_strand_id
1 'polypeptide(L)'
;MDSKVKITAIHLKFSHRYRDYFLFSIMNSEYDYLYLFHQKNHLMALLYGYNFQNRISTLLKEEDIDCIECRLGINIIGGVSFEDEDLIEFNFDVCRANQIVGELNNKLNNEEKYPLFDYKK
;
A
#
# COMPACT_ATOMS: atom_id res chain seq x y z
N MET A 1 17.77 15.41 -6.12
CA MET A 1 17.27 14.74 -7.34
C MET A 1 16.20 13.76 -6.89
N ASP A 2 14.93 14.07 -7.12
CA ASP A 2 13.85 13.12 -6.87
C ASP A 2 14.07 11.91 -7.76
N SER A 3 14.44 10.78 -7.14
CA SER A 3 14.66 9.54 -7.86
C SER A 3 13.32 9.07 -8.42
N LYS A 4 13.27 8.82 -9.73
CA LYS A 4 12.08 8.27 -10.39
C LYS A 4 11.65 6.98 -9.66
N VAL A 5 10.41 6.92 -9.18
CA VAL A 5 9.85 5.69 -8.62
C VAL A 5 9.88 4.62 -9.70
N LYS A 6 10.32 3.42 -9.34
CA LYS A 6 10.22 2.23 -10.19
C LYS A 6 9.90 1.03 -9.33
N ILE A 7 8.75 0.42 -9.54
CA ILE A 7 8.41 -0.85 -8.87
C ILE A 7 9.26 -1.96 -9.52
N THR A 8 10.02 -2.68 -8.72
CA THR A 8 10.89 -3.76 -9.22
C THR A 8 10.08 -5.04 -9.40
N ALA A 9 9.27 -5.40 -8.40
CA ALA A 9 8.44 -6.59 -8.41
C ALA A 9 7.14 -6.38 -7.63
N ILE A 10 6.04 -6.96 -8.11
CA ILE A 10 4.81 -7.16 -7.34
C ILE A 10 4.88 -8.59 -6.81
N HIS A 11 4.98 -8.73 -5.49
CA HIS A 11 5.17 -10.03 -4.82
C HIS A 11 3.85 -10.74 -4.59
N LEU A 12 2.78 -9.99 -4.30
CA LEU A 12 1.48 -10.55 -3.99
C LEU A 12 0.36 -9.57 -4.38
N LYS A 13 -0.69 -10.11 -5.02
CA LYS A 13 -2.01 -9.48 -5.19
C LYS A 13 -3.05 -10.39 -4.53
N PHE A 14 -3.83 -9.84 -3.62
CA PHE A 14 -4.90 -10.58 -2.95
C PHE A 14 -6.00 -9.64 -2.47
N SER A 15 -7.18 -10.19 -2.20
CA SER A 15 -8.28 -9.44 -1.60
C SER A 15 -8.68 -10.09 -0.29
N HIS A 16 -8.95 -9.27 0.74
CA HIS A 16 -9.43 -9.75 2.05
C HIS A 16 -10.44 -8.74 2.60
N ARG A 17 -11.64 -9.21 2.94
CA ARG A 17 -12.73 -8.39 3.51
C ARG A 17 -12.99 -7.08 2.74
N TYR A 18 -13.22 -7.18 1.42
CA TYR A 18 -13.49 -6.05 0.52
C TYR A 18 -12.34 -5.06 0.34
N ARG A 19 -11.12 -5.46 0.68
CA ARG A 19 -9.91 -4.68 0.46
C ARG A 19 -9.00 -5.41 -0.51
N ASP A 20 -8.53 -4.70 -1.51
CA ASP A 20 -7.50 -5.17 -2.42
C ASP A 20 -6.15 -4.78 -1.86
N TYR A 21 -5.21 -5.72 -1.89
CA TYR A 21 -3.86 -5.55 -1.37
C TYR A 21 -2.84 -5.83 -2.47
N PHE A 22 -1.81 -4.99 -2.51
CA PHE A 22 -0.66 -5.12 -3.38
C PHE A 22 0.60 -4.99 -2.56
N LEU A 23 1.34 -6.09 -2.46
CA LEU A 23 2.65 -6.11 -1.84
C LEU A 23 3.72 -6.05 -2.92
N PHE A 24 4.65 -5.11 -2.84
CA PHE A 24 5.66 -4.88 -3.86
C PHE A 24 6.94 -4.25 -3.31
N SER A 25 7.99 -4.27 -4.12
CA SER A 25 9.25 -3.57 -3.83
C SER A 25 9.51 -2.45 -4.84
N ILE A 26 10.25 -1.44 -4.39
CA ILE A 26 10.66 -0.30 -5.19
C ILE A 26 12.18 -0.30 -5.34
N MET A 27 12.66 0.14 -6.50
CA MET A 27 14.09 0.29 -6.79
C MET A 27 14.75 1.23 -5.78
N ASN A 28 15.92 0.84 -5.27
CA ASN A 28 16.71 1.59 -4.28
C ASN A 28 15.99 1.83 -2.94
N SER A 29 15.06 0.95 -2.56
CA SER A 29 14.44 0.92 -1.23
C SER A 29 14.71 -0.44 -0.60
N GLU A 30 15.08 -0.44 0.68
CA GLU A 30 15.18 -1.65 1.50
C GLU A 30 13.83 -2.11 2.08
N TYR A 31 12.82 -1.25 1.99
CA TYR A 31 11.48 -1.52 2.50
C TYR A 31 10.59 -2.29 1.52
N ASP A 32 9.69 -3.08 2.10
CA ASP A 32 8.49 -3.58 1.44
C ASP A 32 7.42 -2.49 1.44
N TYR A 33 6.58 -2.48 0.40
CA TYR A 33 5.44 -1.58 0.28
C TYR A 33 4.15 -2.36 0.18
N LEU A 34 3.15 -1.94 0.94
CA LEU A 34 1.80 -2.48 0.90
C LEU A 34 0.84 -1.36 0.54
N TYR A 35 0.26 -1.44 -0.66
CA TYR A 35 -0.91 -0.63 -0.99
C TYR A 35 -2.17 -1.42 -0.67
N LEU A 36 -3.15 -0.76 -0.05
CA LEU A 36 -4.48 -1.30 0.17
C LEU A 36 -5.54 -0.30 -0.30
N PHE A 37 -6.63 -0.83 -0.83
CA PHE A 37 -7.81 -0.06 -1.22
C PHE A 37 -9.06 -0.81 -0.80
N HIS A 38 -9.94 -0.15 -0.05
CA HIS A 38 -11.24 -0.69 0.31
C HIS A 38 -12.27 -0.36 -0.76
N GLN A 39 -12.93 -1.38 -1.31
CA GLN A 39 -13.86 -1.23 -2.44
C GLN A 39 -15.20 -0.56 -2.06
N LYS A 40 -15.52 -0.45 -0.77
CA LYS A 40 -16.83 0.04 -0.26
C LYS A 40 -16.71 1.33 0.52
N ASN A 41 -15.65 1.45 1.29
CA ASN A 41 -15.36 2.64 2.09
C ASN A 41 -14.19 3.33 1.39
N HIS A 42 -14.14 4.65 1.33
CA HIS A 42 -13.09 5.39 0.64
C HIS A 42 -11.71 5.32 1.33
N LEU A 43 -11.44 4.22 2.05
CA LEU A 43 -10.19 3.92 2.71
C LEU A 43 -9.17 3.41 1.71
N MET A 44 -8.05 4.11 1.63
CA MET A 44 -6.84 3.67 0.94
C MET A 44 -5.62 3.95 1.81
N ALA A 45 -4.62 3.08 1.73
CA ALA A 45 -3.35 3.33 2.39
C ALA A 45 -2.18 2.78 1.58
N LEU A 46 -1.06 3.48 1.65
CA LEU A 46 0.23 3.02 1.20
C LEU A 46 1.15 2.99 2.40
N LEU A 47 1.51 1.79 2.84
CA LEU A 47 2.38 1.55 3.99
C LEU A 47 3.73 1.06 3.50
N TYR A 48 4.79 1.40 4.21
CA TYR A 48 6.12 0.83 3.98
C TYR A 48 6.77 0.40 5.29
N GLY A 49 7.62 -0.62 5.19
CA GLY A 49 8.25 -1.20 6.37
C GLY A 49 9.11 -2.40 6.07
N TYR A 50 9.50 -3.11 7.14
CA TYR A 50 10.36 -4.28 7.03
C TYR A 50 9.56 -5.58 7.15
N ASN A 51 9.93 -6.58 6.35
CA ASN A 51 9.47 -7.97 6.51
C ASN A 51 7.94 -8.15 6.30
N PHE A 52 7.31 -7.32 5.49
CA PHE A 52 5.87 -7.46 5.17
C PHE A 52 5.61 -8.76 4.44
N GLN A 53 6.50 -9.17 3.53
CA GLN A 53 6.28 -10.37 2.72
C GLN A 53 6.13 -11.63 3.55
N ASN A 54 7.05 -11.87 4.49
CA ASN A 54 6.98 -13.02 5.37
C ASN A 54 5.77 -12.90 6.31
N ARG A 55 5.53 -11.71 6.87
CA ARG A 55 4.45 -11.52 7.84
C ARG A 55 3.08 -11.73 7.20
N ILE A 56 2.81 -11.14 6.05
CA ILE A 56 1.55 -11.32 5.31
C ILE A 56 1.38 -12.79 4.91
N SER A 57 2.44 -13.47 4.46
CA SER A 57 2.36 -14.88 4.09
C SER A 57 2.00 -15.80 5.27
N THR A 58 2.41 -15.45 6.49
CA THR A 58 1.96 -16.13 7.72
C THR A 58 0.51 -15.78 8.04
N LEU A 59 0.17 -14.49 7.99
CA LEU A 59 -1.16 -13.99 8.31
C LEU A 59 -2.23 -14.65 7.41
N LEU A 60 -1.99 -14.76 6.10
CA LEU A 60 -2.95 -15.37 5.18
C LEU A 60 -3.26 -16.86 5.42
N LYS A 61 -2.56 -17.52 6.35
CA LYS A 61 -2.83 -18.90 6.77
C LYS A 61 -3.63 -18.99 8.08
N GLU A 62 -3.83 -17.87 8.78
CA GLU A 62 -4.63 -17.80 10.00
C GLU A 62 -6.12 -17.65 9.61
N GLU A 63 -7.00 -18.45 10.21
CA GLU A 63 -8.43 -18.51 9.83
C GLU A 63 -9.22 -17.25 10.22
N ASP A 64 -8.78 -16.52 11.26
CA ASP A 64 -9.55 -15.44 11.89
C ASP A 64 -8.89 -14.06 11.84
N ILE A 65 -8.20 -13.73 10.75
CA ILE A 65 -7.61 -12.40 10.63
C ILE A 65 -8.65 -11.36 10.28
N ASP A 66 -8.79 -10.39 11.18
CA ASP A 66 -9.65 -9.23 10.95
C ASP A 66 -9.02 -8.17 10.07
N CYS A 67 -7.75 -7.85 10.32
CA CYS A 67 -7.08 -6.66 9.79
C CYS A 67 -5.60 -6.97 9.55
N ILE A 68 -5.15 -6.96 8.29
CA ILE A 68 -3.76 -7.27 7.93
C ILE A 68 -2.84 -6.14 8.42
N GLU A 69 -3.21 -4.90 8.16
CA GLU A 69 -2.46 -3.70 8.52
C GLU A 69 -2.28 -3.55 10.03
N CYS A 70 -3.29 -3.88 10.84
CA CYS A 70 -3.21 -3.85 12.30
C CYS A 70 -2.18 -4.86 12.82
N ARG A 71 -2.04 -6.00 12.14
CA ARG A 71 -1.10 -7.09 12.50
C ARG A 71 0.32 -6.84 11.98
N LEU A 72 0.48 -5.85 11.10
CA LEU A 72 1.77 -5.33 10.65
C LEU A 72 2.32 -4.21 11.54
N GLY A 73 1.56 -3.72 12.54
CA GLY A 73 1.87 -2.49 13.29
C GLY A 73 3.34 -2.25 13.63
N ILE A 74 4.03 -3.22 14.26
CA ILE A 74 5.44 -3.07 14.65
C ILE A 74 6.44 -3.08 13.48
N ASN A 75 6.00 -3.52 12.31
CA ASN A 75 6.78 -3.61 11.09
C ASN A 75 6.63 -2.36 10.20
N ILE A 76 5.61 -1.53 10.45
CA ILE A 76 5.34 -0.30 9.69
C ILE A 76 6.29 0.80 10.16
N ILE A 77 7.01 1.40 9.22
CA ILE A 77 7.91 2.53 9.46
C ILE A 77 7.24 3.85 9.12
N GLY A 78 6.40 3.83 8.08
CA GLY A 78 5.62 4.97 7.66
C GLY A 78 4.57 4.61 6.62
N GLY A 79 3.81 5.60 6.22
CA GLY A 79 2.80 5.47 5.18
C GLY A 79 1.93 6.70 5.05
N VAL A 80 1.03 6.62 4.09
CA VAL A 80 -0.05 7.58 3.88
C VAL A 80 -1.35 6.81 3.89
N SER A 81 -2.35 7.30 4.61
CA SER A 81 -3.72 6.79 4.54
C SER A 81 -4.70 7.92 4.26
N PHE A 82 -5.77 7.58 3.56
CA PHE A 82 -6.90 8.46 3.33
C PHE A 82 -8.16 7.70 3.73
N GLU A 83 -8.91 8.23 4.69
CA GLU A 83 -10.15 7.66 5.21
C GLU A 83 -11.10 8.79 5.58
N ASP A 84 -12.36 8.70 5.15
CA ASP A 84 -13.42 9.67 5.50
C ASP A 84 -13.02 11.15 5.32
N GLU A 85 -12.38 11.46 4.19
CA GLU A 85 -11.86 12.78 3.82
C GLU A 85 -10.62 13.24 4.61
N ASP A 86 -10.13 12.46 5.56
CA ASP A 86 -8.91 12.75 6.30
C ASP A 86 -7.68 12.10 5.65
N LEU A 87 -6.71 12.93 5.28
CA LEU A 87 -5.39 12.50 4.83
C LEU A 87 -4.43 12.46 6.02
N ILE A 88 -3.84 11.30 6.27
CA ILE A 88 -2.88 11.07 7.34
C ILE A 88 -1.53 10.71 6.72
N GLU A 89 -0.52 11.52 7.00
CA GLU A 89 0.88 11.28 6.64
C GLU A 89 1.65 10.86 7.89
N PHE A 90 2.31 9.71 7.84
CA PHE A 90 3.18 9.24 8.91
C PHE A 90 4.54 8.86 8.35
N ASN A 91 5.56 9.68 8.60
CA ASN A 91 6.93 9.52 8.06
C ASN A 91 6.99 9.35 6.52
N PHE A 92 5.95 9.77 5.79
CA PHE A 92 5.85 9.58 4.36
C PHE A 92 5.06 10.70 3.71
N ASP A 93 5.57 11.21 2.60
CA ASP A 93 4.98 12.33 1.87
C ASP A 93 3.96 11.84 0.82
N VAL A 94 2.82 12.53 0.75
CA VAL A 94 1.71 12.20 -0.15
C VAL A 94 2.08 12.35 -1.62
N CYS A 95 2.93 13.32 -1.98
CA CYS A 95 3.38 13.46 -3.37
C CYS A 95 4.19 12.21 -3.77
N ARG A 96 5.05 11.72 -2.88
CA ARG A 96 5.80 10.48 -3.10
C ARG A 96 4.88 9.27 -3.14
N ALA A 97 3.88 9.19 -2.26
CA ALA A 97 2.88 8.12 -2.28
C ALA A 97 2.13 8.09 -3.62
N ASN A 98 1.70 9.23 -4.14
CA ASN A 98 1.02 9.34 -5.44
C ASN A 98 1.91 8.92 -6.61
N GLN A 99 3.20 9.24 -6.58
CA GLN A 99 4.15 8.72 -7.59
C GLN A 99 4.23 7.19 -7.55
N ILE A 100 4.18 6.59 -6.37
CA ILE A 100 4.22 5.13 -6.18
C ILE A 100 2.95 4.46 -6.68
N VAL A 101 1.78 4.97 -6.29
CA VAL A 101 0.50 4.42 -6.75
C VAL A 101 0.34 4.61 -8.27
N GLY A 102 0.82 5.72 -8.82
CA GLY A 102 0.87 5.93 -10.27
C GLY A 102 1.70 4.86 -11.00
N GLU A 103 2.89 4.54 -10.48
CA GLU A 103 3.73 3.46 -11.03
C GLU A 103 3.09 2.08 -10.85
N LEU A 104 2.41 1.83 -9.72
CA LEU A 104 1.65 0.60 -9.49
C LEU A 104 0.55 0.44 -10.53
N ASN A 105 -0.26 1.48 -10.76
CA ASN A 105 -1.30 1.49 -11.78
C ASN A 105 -0.74 1.21 -13.18
N ASN A 106 0.43 1.79 -13.52
CA ASN A 106 1.10 1.51 -14.80
C ASN A 106 1.50 0.03 -14.93
N LYS A 107 1.94 -0.60 -13.83
CA LYS A 107 2.30 -2.03 -13.80
C LYS A 107 1.10 -2.98 -13.90
N LEU A 108 -0.07 -2.56 -13.42
CA LEU A 108 -1.29 -3.36 -13.43
C LEU A 108 -2.02 -3.35 -14.78
N ASN A 109 -1.43 -2.79 -15.84
CA ASN A 109 -1.89 -2.86 -17.23
C ASN A 109 -3.32 -2.32 -17.51
N ASN A 110 -3.72 -1.22 -16.85
CA ASN A 110 -4.92 -0.42 -17.16
C ASN A 110 -6.31 -1.07 -16.98
N GLU A 111 -6.44 -2.31 -16.53
CA GLU A 111 -7.77 -2.92 -16.29
C GLU A 111 -8.45 -2.37 -15.02
N GLU A 112 -7.65 -1.97 -14.02
CA GLU A 112 -8.12 -1.36 -12.77
C GLU A 112 -7.18 -0.20 -12.41
N LYS A 113 -7.74 1.02 -12.29
CA LYS A 113 -7.00 2.18 -11.79
C LYS A 113 -7.39 2.42 -10.34
N TYR A 114 -6.42 2.26 -9.45
CA TYR A 114 -6.58 2.57 -8.05
C TYR A 114 -6.41 4.08 -7.82
N PRO A 115 -7.19 4.67 -6.90
CA PRO A 115 -7.18 6.11 -6.66
C PRO A 115 -5.83 6.60 -6.12
N LEU A 116 -5.52 7.85 -6.45
CA LEU A 116 -4.43 8.59 -5.82
C LEU A 116 -4.94 9.25 -4.54
N PHE A 117 -4.01 9.57 -3.63
CA PHE A 117 -4.24 10.37 -2.44
C PHE A 117 -4.40 11.85 -2.82
N ASP A 118 -5.50 12.18 -3.51
CA ASP A 118 -5.83 13.56 -3.90
C ASP A 118 -6.91 14.12 -2.98
N TYR A 119 -6.53 15.13 -2.20
CA TYR A 119 -7.48 15.97 -1.49
C TYR A 119 -7.99 17.07 -2.45
N LYS A 120 -9.27 17.04 -2.83
CA LYS A 120 -9.90 18.23 -3.41
C LYS A 120 -10.14 19.23 -2.28
N LYS A 121 -9.26 20.22 -2.15
CA LYS A 121 -9.57 21.44 -1.38
C LYS A 121 -10.62 22.26 -2.12
#